data_AF-A0A9P5XB62-F1
#
_entry.id   AF-A0A9P5XB62-F1
#
_cell.length_a   1.000
_cell.length_b   1.000
_cell.length_c   1.000
_cell.angle_alpha   90.00
_cell.angle_beta   90.00
_cell.angle_gamma   90.00
#
_symmetry.space_group_name_H-M   'P 1'
#
loop_
_entity.id
_entity.type
_entity.pdbx_description
1 polymer ?
#
loop_
_entity_poly.entity_id
_entity_poly.type
_entity_poly.pdbx_seq_one_letter_code
_entity_poly.pdbx_strand_id
1 'polypeptide(L)'
;MTKPATGFGGTEDTVLDDMPSLPPPSVPAAGTVVDDSDIDPNEEADNGPTDFVYPDSKDQSSSTPLTPSFETIIPNGAIINGFFVLDNLIIHNGTFYIVTHNRSVFPALKEDLVWRPHVSGQVEREPNEEAGFLFSLPRAIYGDWRFGDPREEVQLDHRDPIRTVKHYYHWWGEIILGGWHVYSRIGLDPDGTFHPERLRLSDRFLLPVVVDGKWRDEARVVGPFMHAAFPQAAIEERDQWLDLIRLNRTIVFQRALVTNRRAAHQQ
;
A
#
# COMPACT_ATOMS: atom_id res chain seq x y z
N MET A 1 30.95 55.25 1.58
CA MET A 1 31.95 54.63 2.48
C MET A 1 31.24 53.46 3.14
N THR A 2 31.58 52.18 3.00
CA THR A 2 32.76 51.47 2.48
C THR A 2 32.30 50.02 2.25
N LYS A 3 32.67 49.43 1.11
CA LYS A 3 32.59 47.97 0.85
C LYS A 3 33.47 47.20 1.85
N PRO A 4 33.23 45.89 2.01
CA PRO A 4 34.29 44.97 1.64
C PRO A 4 33.84 43.87 0.67
N ALA A 5 34.84 43.34 -0.01
CA ALA A 5 34.81 42.37 -1.09
C ALA A 5 35.55 41.10 -0.68
N THR A 6 35.53 40.11 -1.59
CA THR A 6 36.29 38.84 -1.66
C THR A 6 35.65 37.69 -0.88
N GLY A 7 35.43 36.49 -1.44
CA GLY A 7 35.84 35.90 -2.70
C GLY A 7 36.23 34.44 -2.43
N PHE A 8 35.47 33.48 -2.94
CA PHE A 8 35.91 32.08 -3.05
C PHE A 8 35.32 31.48 -4.33
N GLY A 9 36.19 31.33 -5.32
CA GLY A 9 35.98 30.44 -6.45
C GLY A 9 36.51 29.06 -6.09
N GLY A 10 35.72 28.04 -6.39
CA GLY A 10 36.10 26.64 -6.33
C GLY A 10 35.37 25.92 -7.45
N THR A 11 36.08 25.68 -8.54
CA THR A 11 35.68 24.80 -9.63
C THR A 11 35.91 23.35 -9.20
N GLU A 12 34.85 22.59 -8.99
CA GLU A 12 34.91 21.12 -8.96
C GLU A 12 34.20 20.60 -10.21
N ASP A 13 34.97 20.56 -11.30
CA ASP A 13 34.72 19.69 -12.44
C ASP A 13 35.71 18.52 -12.34
N THR A 14 35.26 17.36 -12.81
CA THR A 14 35.99 16.09 -13.04
C THR A 14 36.32 15.22 -11.82
N VAL A 15 35.59 14.10 -11.66
CA VAL A 15 36.06 12.70 -11.82
C VAL A 15 34.84 11.78 -11.68
N LEU A 16 34.15 11.45 -12.79
CA LEU A 16 33.14 10.37 -12.83
C LEU A 16 33.14 9.61 -14.18
N ASP A 17 34.26 9.61 -14.91
CA ASP A 17 34.36 9.05 -16.27
C ASP A 17 35.10 7.70 -16.37
N ASP A 18 35.24 6.93 -15.29
CA ASP A 18 35.87 5.59 -15.36
C ASP A 18 35.13 4.53 -14.52
N MET A 19 33.85 4.31 -14.86
CA MET A 19 33.14 3.08 -14.46
C MET A 19 33.23 2.09 -15.63
N PRO A 20 33.79 0.88 -15.45
CA PRO A 20 33.83 -0.12 -16.51
C PRO A 20 32.41 -0.49 -16.93
N SER A 21 32.15 -0.42 -18.24
CA SER A 21 30.88 -0.85 -18.81
C SER A 21 30.62 -2.31 -18.46
N LEU A 22 29.49 -2.58 -17.83
CA LEU A 22 29.01 -3.94 -17.63
C LEU A 22 28.79 -4.59 -19.01
N PRO A 23 29.22 -5.85 -19.21
CA PRO A 23 28.91 -6.56 -20.44
C PRO A 23 27.39 -6.63 -20.62
N PRO A 24 26.88 -6.56 -21.86
CA PRO A 24 25.46 -6.69 -22.13
C PRO A 24 24.95 -8.04 -21.59
N PRO A 25 23.71 -8.10 -21.09
CA PRO A 25 23.13 -9.35 -20.65
C PRO A 25 23.15 -10.35 -21.81
N SER A 26 23.76 -11.52 -21.57
CA SER A 26 23.73 -12.65 -22.49
C SER A 26 22.29 -13.06 -22.73
N VAL A 27 21.79 -12.81 -23.94
CA VAL A 27 20.51 -13.32 -24.42
C VAL A 27 20.59 -14.85 -24.38
N PRO A 28 19.71 -15.54 -23.63
CA PRO A 28 19.67 -17.00 -23.71
C PRO A 28 19.32 -17.38 -25.15
N ALA A 29 20.14 -18.27 -25.71
CA ALA A 29 19.91 -18.85 -27.03
C ALA A 29 18.47 -19.39 -27.09
N ALA A 30 17.76 -19.05 -28.18
CA ALA A 30 16.44 -19.58 -28.49
C ALA A 30 16.50 -21.12 -28.50
N GLY A 31 16.08 -21.72 -27.40
CA GLY A 31 15.95 -23.16 -27.25
C GLY A 31 14.61 -23.60 -27.81
N THR A 32 14.68 -24.41 -28.86
CA THR A 32 13.74 -25.49 -29.22
C THR A 32 12.25 -25.16 -29.14
N VAL A 33 11.71 -24.81 -30.30
CA VAL A 33 10.31 -25.06 -30.66
C VAL A 33 10.04 -26.54 -30.41
N VAL A 34 9.13 -26.83 -29.48
CA VAL A 34 8.56 -28.17 -29.32
C VAL A 34 7.62 -28.39 -30.50
N ASP A 35 7.92 -29.44 -31.27
CA ASP A 35 7.13 -29.90 -32.40
C ASP A 35 5.85 -30.55 -31.86
N ASP A 36 4.71 -29.92 -32.11
CA ASP A 36 3.38 -30.28 -31.58
C ASP A 36 2.66 -31.30 -32.50
N SER A 37 3.41 -32.13 -33.22
CA SER A 37 2.87 -33.02 -34.26
C SER A 37 2.52 -34.44 -33.80
N ASP A 38 2.62 -34.75 -32.50
CA ASP A 38 2.28 -36.07 -31.93
C ASP A 38 0.96 -36.10 -31.13
N ILE A 39 -0.02 -35.26 -31.49
CA ILE A 39 -1.39 -35.40 -30.97
C ILE A 39 -2.15 -36.37 -31.89
N ASP A 40 -2.33 -37.60 -31.42
CA ASP A 40 -3.17 -38.62 -32.06
C ASP A 40 -4.64 -38.17 -32.10
N PRO A 41 -5.25 -37.98 -33.28
CA PRO A 41 -6.63 -37.52 -33.41
C PRO A 41 -7.68 -38.61 -33.10
N ASN A 42 -7.29 -39.81 -32.68
CA ASN A 42 -8.20 -40.94 -32.44
C ASN A 42 -8.29 -41.42 -30.98
N GLU A 43 -7.84 -40.64 -30.00
CA GLU A 43 -8.10 -40.99 -28.59
C GLU A 43 -9.57 -40.66 -28.26
N GLU A 44 -10.43 -41.67 -28.44
CA GLU A 44 -11.85 -41.64 -28.07
C GLU A 44 -12.00 -41.26 -26.59
N ALA A 45 -12.65 -40.13 -26.34
CA ALA A 45 -13.06 -39.71 -25.03
C ALA A 45 -14.06 -40.72 -24.44
N ASP A 46 -13.58 -41.53 -23.49
CA ASP A 46 -14.39 -42.36 -22.59
C ASP A 46 -15.28 -41.46 -21.72
N ASN A 47 -16.47 -41.17 -22.23
CA ASN A 47 -17.52 -40.43 -21.54
C ASN A 47 -18.30 -41.37 -20.60
N GLY A 48 -17.64 -41.85 -19.55
CA GLY A 48 -18.30 -42.43 -18.39
C GLY A 48 -18.94 -41.33 -17.53
N PRO A 49 -20.17 -41.50 -17.01
CA PRO A 49 -20.78 -40.53 -16.11
C PRO A 49 -20.08 -40.62 -14.75
N THR A 50 -19.09 -39.77 -14.51
CA THR A 50 -18.59 -39.55 -13.15
C THR A 50 -19.61 -38.68 -12.42
N ASP A 51 -20.44 -39.32 -11.59
CA ASP A 51 -21.25 -38.67 -10.56
C ASP A 51 -20.32 -37.99 -9.55
N PHE A 52 -19.80 -36.81 -9.90
CA PHE A 52 -19.22 -35.89 -8.94
C PHE A 52 -20.38 -35.27 -8.15
N VAL A 53 -20.73 -35.92 -7.05
CA VAL A 53 -21.55 -35.35 -6.00
C VAL A 53 -20.77 -34.16 -5.42
N TYR A 54 -21.06 -32.96 -5.90
CA TYR A 54 -20.71 -31.74 -5.18
C TYR A 54 -21.37 -31.84 -3.80
N PRO A 55 -20.60 -31.80 -2.70
CA PRO A 55 -21.22 -31.67 -1.40
C PRO A 55 -22.03 -30.38 -1.43
N ASP A 56 -23.35 -30.52 -1.22
CA ASP A 56 -24.32 -29.46 -1.04
C ASP A 56 -23.73 -28.45 -0.04
N SER A 57 -23.12 -27.38 -0.58
CA SER A 57 -22.57 -26.29 0.19
C SER A 57 -23.77 -25.49 0.67
N LYS A 58 -24.43 -26.02 1.70
CA LYS A 58 -25.27 -25.21 2.57
C LYS A 58 -24.37 -24.07 3.02
N ASP A 59 -24.65 -22.90 2.48
CA ASP A 59 -24.19 -21.60 2.95
C ASP A 59 -24.46 -21.52 4.45
N GLN A 60 -23.56 -22.11 5.24
CA GLN A 60 -23.36 -21.74 6.61
C GLN A 60 -22.62 -20.42 6.53
N SER A 61 -23.38 -19.34 6.32
CA SER A 61 -22.97 -18.02 6.75
C SER A 61 -22.68 -18.14 8.25
N SER A 62 -21.44 -18.48 8.57
CA SER A 62 -20.87 -18.39 9.90
C SER A 62 -20.94 -16.92 10.27
N SER A 63 -22.07 -16.48 10.82
CA SER A 63 -22.19 -15.20 11.48
C SER A 63 -21.40 -15.32 12.77
N THR A 64 -20.09 -15.21 12.65
CA THR A 64 -19.23 -14.96 13.80
C THR A 64 -19.82 -13.75 14.51
N PRO A 65 -20.23 -13.86 15.78
CA PRO A 65 -20.84 -12.72 16.47
C PRO A 65 -19.81 -11.59 16.51
N LEU A 66 -20.11 -10.53 15.75
CA LEU A 66 -19.25 -9.35 15.63
C LEU A 66 -19.11 -8.71 17.01
N THR A 67 -17.91 -8.80 17.59
CA THR A 67 -17.58 -8.07 18.82
C THR A 67 -17.76 -6.57 18.55
N PRO A 68 -18.44 -5.83 19.43
CA PRO A 68 -19.06 -4.56 19.09
C PRO A 68 -18.06 -3.41 19.22
N SER A 69 -17.26 -3.20 18.20
CA SER A 69 -17.13 -1.87 17.60
C SER A 69 -16.21 -1.98 16.40
N PHE A 70 -16.74 -1.75 15.20
CA PHE A 70 -15.94 -1.31 14.06
C PHE A 70 -15.32 0.09 14.29
N GLU A 71 -15.08 0.48 15.55
CA GLU A 71 -14.48 1.75 15.89
C GLU A 71 -13.02 1.70 15.47
N THR A 72 -12.67 2.62 14.58
CA THR A 72 -11.31 2.90 14.20
C THR A 72 -10.61 3.54 15.39
N ILE A 73 -9.43 3.02 15.72
CA ILE A 73 -8.60 3.51 16.83
C ILE A 73 -7.17 3.75 16.35
N ILE A 74 -6.43 4.57 17.09
CA ILE A 74 -4.99 4.76 16.90
C ILE A 74 -4.29 3.93 17.98
N PRO A 75 -3.70 2.77 17.64
CA PRO A 75 -3.08 1.91 18.64
C PRO A 75 -1.88 2.61 19.27
N ASN A 76 -1.89 2.70 20.60
CA ASN A 76 -0.82 3.30 21.40
C ASN A 76 -0.33 4.69 20.93
N GLY A 77 -1.23 5.51 20.38
CA GLY A 77 -0.86 6.83 19.85
C GLY A 77 0.17 6.79 18.71
N ALA A 78 0.20 5.70 17.93
CA ALA A 78 1.08 5.50 16.77
C ALA A 78 0.68 6.42 15.59
N ILE A 79 0.87 7.71 15.79
CA ILE A 79 0.56 8.78 14.85
C ILE A 79 1.61 9.88 14.92
N ILE A 80 2.01 10.39 13.77
CA ILE A 80 2.78 11.63 13.60
C ILE A 80 2.35 12.27 12.28
N ASN A 81 2.64 13.56 12.07
CA ASN A 81 2.31 14.23 10.81
C ASN A 81 2.79 13.41 9.61
N GLY A 82 1.85 12.99 8.77
CA GLY A 82 2.09 12.20 7.57
C GLY A 82 2.20 10.69 7.75
N PHE A 83 2.09 10.14 8.95
CA PHE A 83 2.09 8.69 9.18
C PHE A 83 1.07 8.32 10.27
N PHE A 84 0.13 7.45 9.91
CA PHE A 84 -1.02 7.12 10.74
C PHE A 84 -1.16 5.61 10.83
N VAL A 85 -1.04 5.04 12.02
CA VAL A 85 -1.48 3.66 12.24
C VAL A 85 -2.93 3.69 12.73
N LEU A 86 -3.78 2.94 12.05
CA LEU A 86 -5.22 2.87 12.29
C LEU A 86 -5.63 1.40 12.39
N ASP A 87 -6.22 1.00 13.51
CA ASP A 87 -6.88 -0.31 13.61
C ASP A 87 -8.35 -0.16 13.17
N ASN A 88 -8.90 -1.18 12.52
CA ASN A 88 -10.27 -1.17 11.96
C ASN A 88 -10.53 -0.02 10.97
N LEU A 89 -9.61 0.20 10.03
CA LEU A 89 -9.82 1.14 8.93
C LEU A 89 -10.74 0.52 7.88
N ILE A 90 -11.86 1.18 7.59
CA ILE A 90 -12.84 0.64 6.64
C ILE A 90 -12.64 1.26 5.27
N ILE A 91 -12.73 0.44 4.22
CA ILE A 91 -12.94 0.90 2.85
C ILE A 91 -14.34 0.52 2.40
N HIS A 92 -15.03 1.47 1.79
CA HIS A 92 -16.21 1.19 1.01
C HIS A 92 -16.22 2.10 -0.23
N ASN A 93 -16.41 1.51 -1.42
CA ASN A 93 -16.46 2.23 -2.70
C ASN A 93 -15.27 3.20 -2.89
N GLY A 94 -14.04 2.72 -2.65
CA GLY A 94 -12.81 3.51 -2.79
C GLY A 94 -12.58 4.56 -1.71
N THR A 95 -13.52 4.74 -0.79
CA THR A 95 -13.43 5.72 0.27
C THR A 95 -13.04 5.07 1.59
N PHE A 96 -12.06 5.67 2.27
CA PHE A 96 -11.65 5.28 3.61
C PHE A 96 -12.58 5.91 4.64
N TYR A 97 -13.02 5.11 5.61
CA TYR A 97 -13.86 5.58 6.71
C TYR A 97 -13.14 5.37 8.04
N ILE A 98 -12.96 6.47 8.75
CA ILE A 98 -12.61 6.47 10.17
C ILE A 98 -13.91 6.49 10.94
N VAL A 99 -14.16 5.41 11.64
CA VAL A 99 -15.40 5.19 12.36
C VAL A 99 -15.14 5.45 13.82
N THR A 100 -15.64 6.54 14.39
CA THR A 100 -15.31 6.87 15.78
C THR A 100 -16.39 7.70 16.46
N HIS A 101 -16.49 7.54 17.77
CA HIS A 101 -17.29 8.43 18.61
C HIS A 101 -16.53 9.71 18.99
N ASN A 102 -15.20 9.70 18.89
CA ASN A 102 -14.35 10.79 19.36
C ASN A 102 -13.44 11.32 18.25
N ARG A 103 -13.98 12.20 17.40
CA ARG A 103 -13.22 12.79 16.29
C ARG A 103 -11.96 13.57 16.74
N SER A 104 -11.92 14.10 17.96
CA SER A 104 -10.82 14.96 18.41
C SER A 104 -9.50 14.23 18.64
N VAL A 105 -9.51 12.89 18.74
CA VAL A 105 -8.27 12.11 18.83
C VAL A 105 -7.60 11.89 17.47
N PHE A 106 -8.32 12.19 16.38
CA PHE A 106 -7.83 12.07 15.02
C PHE A 106 -7.38 13.44 14.47
N PRO A 107 -6.36 13.46 13.61
CA PRO A 107 -5.88 14.67 12.97
C PRO A 107 -6.92 15.24 12.01
N ALA A 108 -6.72 16.49 11.58
CA ALA A 108 -7.66 17.13 10.66
C ALA A 108 -7.55 16.51 9.25
N LEU A 109 -8.66 15.97 8.72
CA LEU A 109 -8.69 15.28 7.41
C LEU A 109 -8.06 16.05 6.26
N LYS A 110 -8.24 17.38 6.22
CA LYS A 110 -7.93 18.20 5.04
C LYS A 110 -6.44 18.47 4.84
N GLU A 111 -5.66 18.46 5.90
CA GLU A 111 -4.25 18.89 5.87
C GLU A 111 -3.33 17.71 6.16
N ASP A 112 -3.73 16.83 7.08
CA ASP A 112 -2.87 15.75 7.55
C ASP A 112 -3.13 14.40 6.85
N LEU A 113 -4.39 14.09 6.54
CA LEU A 113 -4.80 12.73 6.11
C LEU A 113 -5.12 12.61 4.61
N VAL A 114 -5.69 13.65 3.99
CA VAL A 114 -6.10 13.65 2.58
C VAL A 114 -5.24 14.65 1.80
N TRP A 115 -4.28 14.16 1.02
CA TRP A 115 -3.52 15.01 0.08
C TRP A 115 -4.02 14.88 -1.37
N ARG A 116 -3.99 15.91 -2.22
CA ARG A 116 -4.32 15.84 -3.65
C ARG A 116 -3.05 15.59 -4.46
N PRO A 117 -2.90 14.50 -5.26
CA PRO A 117 -1.72 14.35 -6.09
C PRO A 117 -1.68 15.49 -7.10
N HIS A 118 -0.65 16.34 -7.04
CA HIS A 118 -0.44 17.39 -8.03
C HIS A 118 0.24 16.76 -9.25
N VAL A 119 -0.52 16.49 -10.30
CA VAL A 119 0.01 16.04 -11.59
C VAL A 119 0.29 17.28 -12.44
N SER A 120 1.56 17.62 -12.64
CA SER A 120 1.96 18.77 -13.47
C SER A 120 1.50 18.58 -14.91
N GLY A 121 0.72 19.53 -15.45
CA GLY A 121 0.42 19.62 -16.88
C GLY A 121 -0.89 18.97 -17.35
N GLN A 122 -1.71 18.41 -16.46
CA GLN A 122 -3.09 18.06 -16.78
C GLN A 122 -4.04 19.02 -16.06
N VAL A 123 -5.03 19.53 -16.80
CA VAL A 123 -6.13 20.34 -16.27
C VAL A 123 -6.65 19.64 -15.02
N GLU A 124 -6.73 20.43 -13.95
CA GLU A 124 -7.32 20.12 -12.66
C GLU A 124 -8.64 19.36 -12.87
N ARG A 125 -8.55 18.03 -12.91
CA ARG A 125 -9.73 17.18 -12.90
C ARG A 125 -10.19 17.24 -11.45
N GLU A 126 -11.26 18.00 -11.22
CA GLU A 126 -12.07 17.93 -9.99
C GLU A 126 -12.04 16.48 -9.51
N PRO A 127 -11.62 16.21 -8.25
CA PRO A 127 -11.80 14.89 -7.69
C PRO A 127 -13.28 14.59 -7.85
N ASN A 128 -13.62 13.65 -8.74
CA ASN A 128 -14.80 12.86 -8.50
C ASN A 128 -14.68 12.38 -7.05
N GLU A 129 -15.79 12.45 -6.32
CA GLU A 129 -15.94 12.25 -4.88
C GLU A 129 -15.50 10.84 -4.39
N GLU A 130 -14.65 10.14 -5.15
CA GLU A 130 -14.49 8.70 -5.24
C GLU A 130 -13.29 8.10 -4.48
N ALA A 131 -12.52 8.84 -3.68
CA ALA A 131 -11.53 8.17 -2.78
C ALA A 131 -11.00 9.03 -1.62
N GLY A 132 -11.87 9.63 -0.81
CA GLY A 132 -11.45 10.42 0.37
C GLY A 132 -11.20 9.59 1.63
N PHE A 133 -10.77 10.26 2.70
CA PHE A 133 -11.06 9.81 4.06
C PHE A 133 -12.30 10.54 4.57
N LEU A 134 -13.23 9.81 5.19
CA LEU A 134 -14.44 10.35 5.81
C LEU A 134 -14.53 9.91 7.27
N PHE A 135 -15.04 10.78 8.13
CA PHE A 135 -15.46 10.38 9.47
C PHE A 135 -16.91 9.92 9.46
N SER A 136 -17.18 8.80 10.12
CA SER A 136 -18.53 8.28 10.27
C SER A 136 -18.77 7.84 11.72
N LEU A 137 -20.02 7.93 12.17
CA LEU A 137 -20.42 7.35 13.44
C LEU A 137 -20.61 5.84 13.26
N PRO A 138 -20.22 4.99 14.22
CA PRO A 138 -20.40 3.54 14.09
C PRO A 138 -21.82 3.14 13.69
N ARG A 139 -22.84 3.77 14.28
CA ARG A 139 -24.26 3.49 13.99
C ARG A 139 -24.64 3.66 12.51
N ALA A 140 -23.98 4.57 11.78
CA ALA A 140 -24.30 4.84 10.38
C ALA A 140 -23.86 3.71 9.42
N ILE A 141 -23.00 2.80 9.88
CA ILE A 141 -22.37 1.77 9.05
C ILE A 141 -23.08 0.41 9.16
N TYR A 142 -23.85 0.18 10.23
CA TYR A 142 -24.54 -1.10 10.47
C TYR A 142 -25.80 -1.34 9.63
N GLY A 143 -26.25 -0.36 8.83
CA GLY A 143 -27.54 -0.43 8.12
C GLY A 143 -27.49 -1.12 6.75
N ASP A 144 -26.44 -0.86 5.95
CA ASP A 144 -26.43 -1.19 4.51
C ASP A 144 -25.15 -1.89 4.03
N TRP A 145 -24.12 -2.02 4.88
CA TRP A 145 -22.80 -2.44 4.43
C TRP A 145 -22.61 -3.95 4.54
N ARG A 146 -22.23 -4.59 3.42
CA ARG A 146 -21.84 -6.00 3.38
C ARG A 146 -20.34 -6.10 3.67
N PHE A 147 -19.99 -6.54 4.88
CA PHE A 147 -18.61 -6.75 5.29
C PHE A 147 -18.03 -8.04 4.68
N GLY A 148 -16.83 -7.94 4.11
CA GLY A 148 -15.95 -9.10 3.88
C GLY A 148 -15.28 -9.58 5.17
N ASP A 149 -14.58 -10.72 5.11
CA ASP A 149 -13.83 -11.27 6.26
C ASP A 149 -12.68 -10.29 6.65
N PRO A 150 -12.66 -9.75 7.87
CA PRO A 150 -11.68 -8.75 8.30
C PRO A 150 -10.36 -9.40 8.69
N ARG A 151 -9.38 -9.50 7.79
CA ARG A 151 -8.08 -10.14 8.12
C ARG A 151 -6.83 -9.46 7.58
N GLU A 152 -6.97 -8.28 7.00
CA GLU A 152 -5.85 -7.71 6.25
C GLU A 152 -5.11 -6.63 7.06
N GLU A 153 -3.81 -6.83 7.22
CA GLU A 153 -2.87 -5.78 7.58
C GLU A 153 -2.29 -5.17 6.31
N VAL A 154 -2.38 -3.85 6.17
CA VAL A 154 -1.95 -3.15 4.96
C VAL A 154 -1.08 -1.95 5.28
N GLN A 155 -0.01 -1.79 4.52
CA GLN A 155 0.64 -0.50 4.39
C GLN A 155 0.08 0.19 3.14
N LEU A 156 -0.61 1.31 3.37
CA LEU A 156 -1.22 2.11 2.32
C LEU A 156 -0.37 3.34 2.07
N ASP A 157 0.19 3.44 0.88
CA ASP A 157 0.72 4.70 0.37
C ASP A 157 -0.35 5.36 -0.49
N HIS A 158 -1.09 6.28 0.12
CA HIS A 158 -2.34 6.74 -0.47
C HIS A 158 -2.10 7.48 -1.79
N ARG A 159 -1.05 8.33 -1.89
CA ARG A 159 -1.03 9.37 -2.95
C ARG A 159 0.34 9.94 -3.33
N ASP A 160 1.44 9.30 -2.97
CA ASP A 160 2.73 9.80 -3.45
C ASP A 160 2.85 9.67 -4.98
N PRO A 161 3.35 10.70 -5.69
CA PRO A 161 3.55 10.61 -7.13
C PRO A 161 4.42 9.40 -7.47
N ILE A 162 4.19 8.78 -8.64
CA ILE A 162 5.01 7.66 -9.14
C ILE A 162 6.51 7.97 -9.08
N ARG A 163 6.89 9.25 -9.24
CA ARG A 163 8.27 9.72 -9.11
C ARG A 163 8.87 9.48 -7.73
N THR A 164 8.09 9.58 -6.67
CA THR A 164 8.54 9.35 -5.28
C THR A 164 8.82 7.87 -5.07
N VAL A 165 7.84 7.00 -5.33
CA VAL A 165 7.96 5.55 -5.05
C VAL A 165 9.03 4.87 -5.89
N LYS A 166 9.36 5.39 -7.08
CA LYS A 166 10.41 4.83 -7.95
C LYS A 166 11.84 5.23 -7.58
N HIS A 167 12.03 6.02 -6.53
CA HIS A 167 13.36 6.40 -6.06
C HIS A 167 13.63 5.73 -4.71
N TYR A 168 14.67 4.90 -4.67
CA TYR A 168 15.06 4.10 -3.49
C TYR A 168 15.05 4.92 -2.19
N TYR A 169 15.63 6.12 -2.20
CA TYR A 169 15.69 6.98 -1.02
C TYR A 169 14.30 7.38 -0.50
N HIS A 170 13.38 7.77 -1.38
CA HIS A 170 12.04 8.15 -0.97
C HIS A 170 11.24 6.94 -0.50
N TRP A 171 11.32 5.82 -1.21
CA TRP A 171 10.62 4.60 -0.83
C TRP A 171 11.14 4.04 0.50
N TRP A 172 12.42 3.68 0.58
CA TRP A 172 12.99 3.08 1.79
C TRP A 172 13.23 4.09 2.90
N GLY A 173 13.91 5.19 2.59
CA GLY A 173 14.37 6.16 3.56
C GLY A 173 13.24 6.95 4.22
N GLU A 174 12.25 7.36 3.43
CA GLU A 174 11.16 8.21 3.93
C GLU A 174 9.91 7.38 4.24
N ILE A 175 9.41 6.57 3.29
CA ILE A 175 8.13 5.87 3.43
C ILE A 175 8.25 4.64 4.34
N ILE A 176 9.12 3.68 4.02
CA ILE A 176 9.23 2.44 4.80
C ILE A 176 9.81 2.72 6.19
N LEU A 177 10.95 3.40 6.30
CA LEU A 177 11.57 3.69 7.60
C LEU A 177 10.77 4.70 8.44
N GLY A 178 10.18 5.73 7.82
CA GLY A 178 9.30 6.66 8.51
C GLY A 178 8.03 5.96 9.03
N GLY A 179 7.46 5.10 8.20
CA GLY A 179 6.35 4.23 8.57
C GLY A 179 6.69 3.28 9.71
N TRP A 180 7.84 2.61 9.63
CA TRP A 180 8.33 1.69 10.65
C TRP A 180 8.59 2.38 11.99
N HIS A 181 9.16 3.59 11.97
CA HIS A 181 9.35 4.40 13.17
C HIS A 181 8.02 4.61 13.92
N VAL A 182 6.94 4.93 13.20
CA VAL A 182 5.62 5.17 13.79
C VAL A 182 4.94 3.86 14.18
N TYR A 183 5.03 2.84 13.33
CA TYR A 183 4.50 1.50 13.59
C TYR A 183 5.12 0.85 14.84
N SER A 184 6.42 1.06 15.07
CA SER A 184 7.12 0.54 16.26
C SER A 184 6.54 1.03 17.58
N ARG A 185 5.80 2.15 17.60
CA ARG A 185 5.07 2.64 18.78
C ARG A 185 4.07 1.63 19.31
N ILE A 186 3.50 0.77 18.46
CA ILE A 186 2.57 -0.28 18.89
C ILE A 186 3.25 -1.26 19.88
N GLY A 187 4.54 -1.49 19.70
CA GLY A 187 5.34 -2.35 20.56
C GLY A 187 5.76 -1.70 21.88
N LEU A 188 5.45 -0.43 22.14
CA LEU A 188 5.89 0.24 23.37
C LEU A 188 4.78 0.30 24.41
N ASP A 189 5.07 -0.06 25.65
CA ASP A 189 4.18 0.25 26.77
C ASP A 189 4.34 1.72 27.23
N PRO A 190 3.39 2.28 27.99
CA PRO A 190 3.51 3.63 28.54
C PRO A 190 4.74 3.85 29.43
N ASP A 191 5.30 2.79 30.01
CA ASP A 191 6.53 2.82 30.81
C ASP A 191 7.82 2.74 29.98
N GLY A 192 7.69 2.61 28.65
CA GLY A 192 8.81 2.50 27.71
C GLY A 192 9.29 1.07 27.45
N THR A 193 8.68 0.05 28.06
CA THR A 193 9.01 -1.35 27.79
C THR A 193 8.67 -1.71 26.35
N PHE A 194 9.61 -2.32 25.63
CA PHE A 194 9.43 -2.69 24.21
C PHE A 194 9.10 -4.19 24.05
N HIS A 195 8.05 -4.44 23.28
CA HIS A 195 7.40 -5.72 23.03
C HIS A 195 7.37 -5.98 21.51
N PRO A 196 8.48 -6.45 20.92
CA PRO A 196 8.59 -6.65 19.47
C PRO A 196 7.60 -7.67 18.93
N GLU A 197 7.10 -8.59 19.75
CA GLU A 197 6.12 -9.61 19.37
C GLU A 197 4.74 -9.02 19.03
N ARG A 198 4.48 -7.76 19.40
CA ARG A 198 3.26 -7.02 19.02
C ARG A 198 3.34 -6.44 17.60
N LEU A 199 4.54 -6.42 17.01
CA LEU A 199 4.78 -5.94 15.66
C LEU A 199 4.66 -7.10 14.68
N ARG A 200 3.79 -6.94 13.68
CA ARG A 200 3.68 -7.88 12.56
C ARG A 200 4.25 -7.20 11.31
N LEU A 201 4.84 -8.00 10.43
CA LEU A 201 5.24 -7.50 9.12
C LEU A 201 3.99 -7.27 8.28
N SER A 202 4.05 -6.29 7.38
CA SER A 202 2.93 -6.02 6.49
C SER A 202 2.73 -7.20 5.54
N ASP A 203 1.51 -7.70 5.44
CA ASP A 203 1.12 -8.76 4.51
C ASP A 203 0.73 -8.19 3.13
N ARG A 204 0.49 -6.87 3.05
CA ARG A 204 0.06 -6.18 1.82
C ARG A 204 0.59 -4.75 1.78
N PHE A 205 1.02 -4.31 0.60
CA PHE A 205 1.29 -2.91 0.26
C PHE A 205 0.32 -2.52 -0.83
N LEU A 206 -0.49 -1.50 -0.57
CA LEU A 206 -1.48 -1.01 -1.52
C LEU A 206 -1.05 0.37 -2.02
N LEU A 207 -0.88 0.49 -3.34
CA LEU A 207 -0.37 1.67 -4.04
C LEU A 207 -1.39 2.18 -5.08
N PRO A 208 -2.48 2.85 -4.65
CA PRO A 208 -3.64 3.16 -5.50
C PRO A 208 -3.33 4.03 -6.73
N VAL A 209 -2.20 4.75 -6.72
CA VAL A 209 -1.80 5.69 -7.78
C VAL A 209 -0.66 5.17 -8.66
N VAL A 210 -0.08 4.03 -8.32
CA VAL A 210 1.00 3.39 -9.08
C VAL A 210 0.42 2.48 -10.15
N VAL A 211 1.03 2.46 -11.33
CA VAL A 211 0.62 1.61 -12.46
C VAL A 211 1.85 0.95 -13.08
N ASP A 212 1.64 -0.09 -13.88
CA ASP A 212 2.63 -0.70 -14.77
C ASP A 212 3.97 -1.06 -14.11
N GLY A 213 3.96 -1.53 -12.87
CA GLY A 213 5.19 -1.93 -12.16
C GLY A 213 6.06 -0.75 -11.72
N LYS A 214 5.58 0.49 -11.82
CA LYS A 214 6.39 1.72 -11.66
C LYS A 214 6.84 2.02 -10.23
N TRP A 215 6.48 1.21 -9.24
CA TRP A 215 7.12 1.26 -7.92
C TRP A 215 8.54 0.70 -7.93
N ARG A 216 8.92 -0.09 -8.94
CA ARG A 216 10.31 -0.54 -9.12
C ARG A 216 11.14 0.63 -9.63
N ASP A 217 12.24 0.87 -8.94
CA ASP A 217 13.19 1.91 -9.30
C ASP A 217 14.04 1.53 -10.51
N GLU A 218 14.58 2.55 -11.19
CA GLU A 218 15.44 2.38 -12.36
C GLU A 218 16.76 1.67 -12.01
N ALA A 219 17.25 1.87 -10.78
CA ALA A 219 18.42 1.15 -10.25
C ALA A 219 18.13 -0.31 -9.87
N ARG A 220 16.86 -0.74 -9.91
CA ARG A 220 16.37 -2.09 -9.61
C ARG A 220 16.74 -2.59 -8.21
N VAL A 221 16.80 -1.70 -7.23
CA VAL A 221 17.10 -2.01 -5.83
C VAL A 221 15.82 -2.21 -5.02
N VAL A 222 14.78 -1.41 -5.26
CA VAL A 222 13.53 -1.42 -4.49
C VAL A 222 12.86 -2.78 -4.54
N GLY A 223 12.75 -3.39 -5.72
CA GLY A 223 12.14 -4.71 -5.90
C GLY A 223 12.79 -5.81 -5.05
N PRO A 224 14.09 -6.12 -5.26
CA PRO A 224 14.81 -7.11 -4.45
C PRO A 224 14.76 -6.83 -2.95
N PHE A 225 14.89 -5.57 -2.54
CA PHE A 225 14.84 -5.20 -1.12
C PHE A 225 13.45 -5.44 -0.52
N MET A 226 12.37 -5.12 -1.24
CA MET A 226 11.01 -5.39 -0.77
C MET A 226 10.77 -6.89 -0.59
N HIS A 227 11.23 -7.72 -1.53
CA HIS A 227 11.13 -9.17 -1.39
C HIS A 227 12.02 -9.74 -0.28
N ALA A 228 13.16 -9.11 0.01
CA ALA A 228 14.03 -9.53 1.12
C ALA A 228 13.43 -9.17 2.49
N ALA A 229 12.85 -7.98 2.62
CA ALA A 229 12.30 -7.49 3.89
C ALA A 229 10.88 -8.00 4.17
N PHE A 230 10.05 -8.12 3.13
CA PHE A 230 8.65 -8.52 3.21
C PHE A 230 8.36 -9.68 2.23
N PRO A 231 8.94 -10.87 2.44
CA PRO A 231 8.91 -11.96 1.47
C PRO A 231 7.49 -12.49 1.17
N GLN A 232 6.55 -12.28 2.08
CA GLN A 232 5.16 -12.73 1.94
C GLN A 232 4.21 -11.60 1.49
N ALA A 233 4.68 -10.35 1.43
CA ALA A 233 3.79 -9.24 1.19
C ALA A 233 3.38 -9.14 -0.28
N ALA A 234 2.08 -9.03 -0.52
CA ALA A 234 1.57 -8.63 -1.83
C ALA A 234 1.85 -7.14 -2.04
N ILE A 235 2.42 -6.78 -3.20
CA ILE A 235 2.56 -5.37 -3.60
C ILE A 235 1.58 -5.13 -4.72
N GLU A 236 0.58 -4.31 -4.42
CA GLU A 236 -0.58 -4.12 -5.26
C GLU A 236 -0.68 -2.68 -5.75
N GLU A 237 -0.99 -2.57 -7.02
CA GLU A 237 -1.00 -1.31 -7.73
C GLU A 237 -2.44 -0.84 -7.95
N ARG A 238 -2.60 0.19 -8.78
CA ARG A 238 -3.88 0.81 -9.07
C ARG A 238 -4.93 -0.17 -9.59
N ASP A 239 -4.55 -1.19 -10.36
CA ASP A 239 -5.53 -2.13 -10.91
C ASP A 239 -6.20 -2.95 -9.81
N GLN A 240 -5.43 -3.47 -8.85
CA GLN A 240 -5.99 -4.16 -7.68
C GLN A 240 -6.85 -3.22 -6.85
N TRP A 241 -6.43 -1.96 -6.66
CA TRP A 241 -7.26 -0.95 -6.01
C TRP A 241 -8.60 -0.73 -6.72
N LEU A 242 -8.59 -0.59 -8.04
CA LEU A 242 -9.82 -0.43 -8.83
C LEU A 242 -10.71 -1.67 -8.75
N ASP A 243 -10.14 -2.86 -8.66
CA ASP A 243 -10.91 -4.09 -8.45
C ASP A 243 -11.55 -4.12 -7.07
N LEU A 244 -10.85 -3.66 -6.01
CA LEU A 244 -11.47 -3.47 -4.68
C LEU A 244 -12.68 -2.53 -4.74
N ILE A 245 -12.61 -1.46 -5.52
CA ILE A 245 -13.75 -0.54 -5.73
C ILE A 245 -14.89 -1.25 -6.46
N ARG A 246 -14.58 -1.93 -7.58
CA ARG A 246 -15.57 -2.63 -8.41
C ARG A 246 -16.26 -3.78 -7.69
N LEU A 247 -15.57 -4.44 -6.75
CA LEU A 247 -16.16 -5.47 -5.90
C LEU A 247 -17.37 -4.95 -5.11
N ASN A 248 -17.46 -3.63 -4.90
CA ASN A 248 -18.56 -2.95 -4.21
C ASN A 248 -18.86 -3.63 -2.86
N ARG A 249 -17.81 -4.01 -2.15
CA ARG A 249 -17.87 -4.61 -0.81
C ARG A 249 -17.18 -3.73 0.20
N THR A 250 -17.61 -3.85 1.43
CA THR A 250 -16.96 -3.21 2.57
C THR A 250 -15.82 -4.08 3.04
N ILE A 251 -14.62 -3.51 3.05
CA ILE A 251 -13.40 -4.18 3.51
C ILE A 251 -12.96 -3.49 4.80
N VAL A 252 -12.56 -4.28 5.78
CA VAL A 252 -12.02 -3.76 7.04
C VAL A 252 -10.57 -4.21 7.13
N PHE A 253 -9.66 -3.24 7.10
CA PHE A 253 -8.29 -3.48 7.47
C PHE A 253 -8.19 -3.54 8.98
N GLN A 254 -7.70 -4.68 9.47
CA GLN A 254 -7.49 -4.88 10.90
C GLN A 254 -6.48 -3.86 11.42
N ARG A 255 -5.44 -3.59 10.61
CA ARG A 255 -4.46 -2.54 10.84
C ARG A 255 -4.00 -1.96 9.51
N ALA A 256 -3.99 -0.64 9.43
CA ALA A 256 -3.50 0.10 8.29
C ALA A 256 -2.45 1.11 8.74
N LEU A 257 -1.26 1.06 8.13
CA LEU A 257 -0.31 2.16 8.18
C LEU A 257 -0.53 3.03 6.93
N VAL A 258 -1.05 4.23 7.13
CA VAL A 258 -1.33 5.19 6.06
C VAL A 258 -0.22 6.23 6.02
N THR A 259 0.33 6.48 4.83
CA THR A 259 1.36 7.50 4.62
C THR A 259 0.84 8.69 3.79
N ASN A 260 1.23 9.89 4.22
CA ASN A 260 1.04 11.16 3.53
C ASN A 260 2.32 11.98 3.67
N ARG A 261 3.24 11.79 2.72
CA ARG A 261 4.56 12.42 2.73
C ARG A 261 4.52 13.95 2.73
N ARG A 262 3.52 14.58 2.10
CA ARG A 262 3.42 16.05 2.15
C ARG A 262 3.18 16.54 3.57
N ALA A 263 2.26 15.91 4.30
CA ALA A 263 2.04 16.26 5.70
C ALA A 263 3.29 16.00 6.55
N ALA A 264 4.07 14.95 6.24
CA ALA A 264 5.35 14.71 6.90
C ALA A 264 6.40 15.83 6.65
N HIS A 265 6.33 16.51 5.50
CA HIS A 265 7.28 17.58 5.11
C HIS A 265 6.89 18.97 5.62
N GLN A 266 5.72 19.15 6.25
CA GLN A 266 5.21 20.45 6.69
C GLN A 266 5.64 20.85 8.11
N GLN A 267 6.68 20.20 8.67
CA GLN A 267 7.21 20.49 10.00
C GLN A 267 8.17 21.68 10.02
#